data_AF-A0A382CE21-F1
#
_entry.id   AF-A0A382CE21-F1
#
_cell.length_a   1.000
_cell.length_b   1.000
_cell.length_c   1.000
_cell.angle_alpha   90.00
_cell.angle_beta   90.00
_cell.angle_gamma   90.00
#
_symmetry.space_group_name_H-M   'P 1'
#
loop_
_entity.id
_entity.type
_entity.pdbx_description
1 polymer ?
#
loop_
_entity_poly.entity_id
_entity_poly.type
_entity_poly.pdbx_seq_one_letter_code
_entity_poly.pdbx_strand_id
1 'polypeptide(L)'
;MASRAIGTIDAPVLVLNQNYQPLNICSARRALILMGRGKAESIINGVGEVRSVADIFPLPSVVRLFYMVKKPLVRRKLSRQALFYRDNFTCQYCGKGTKKLTVDHIQPRCKGGKHTWENVVSACSKCNHKK
;
A
#
# COMPACT_ATOMS: atom_id res chain seq x y z
N MET A 1 0.22 2.19 -34.73
CA MET A 1 0.42 2.49 -33.30
C MET A 1 1.49 1.54 -32.78
N ALA A 2 2.76 1.95 -32.83
CA ALA A 2 3.90 1.09 -32.49
C ALA A 2 3.87 0.77 -30.99
N SER A 3 3.69 -0.51 -30.64
CA SER A 3 3.94 -0.97 -29.28
C SER A 3 5.43 -0.79 -29.00
N ARG A 4 5.77 0.11 -28.08
CA ARG A 4 7.12 0.15 -27.50
C ARG A 4 7.34 -1.23 -26.89
N ALA A 5 8.21 -2.04 -27.49
CA ALA A 5 8.71 -3.25 -26.87
C ALA A 5 9.37 -2.82 -25.55
N ILE A 6 8.68 -3.05 -24.43
CA ILE A 6 9.28 -2.91 -23.10
C ILE A 6 10.47 -3.87 -23.12
N GLY A 7 11.69 -3.31 -23.05
CA GLY A 7 12.89 -4.14 -23.04
C GLY A 7 12.77 -5.18 -21.93
N THR A 8 13.21 -6.42 -22.20
CA THR A 8 13.12 -7.54 -21.25
C THR A 8 13.62 -7.16 -19.85
N ILE A 9 14.62 -6.28 -19.78
CA ILE A 9 15.23 -5.81 -18.53
C ILE A 9 14.36 -4.87 -17.68
N ASP A 10 13.32 -4.25 -18.26
CA ASP A 10 12.37 -3.39 -17.57
C ASP A 10 11.06 -4.12 -17.25
N ALA A 11 10.98 -5.41 -17.57
CA ALA A 11 9.83 -6.25 -17.24
C ALA A 11 9.54 -6.23 -15.73
N PRO A 12 8.27 -6.20 -15.32
CA PRO A 12 7.89 -6.19 -13.91
C PRO A 12 8.17 -7.55 -13.26
N VAL A 13 8.76 -7.52 -12.06
CA VAL A 13 9.11 -8.68 -11.24
C VAL A 13 8.56 -8.49 -9.84
N LEU A 14 7.79 -9.47 -9.36
CA LEU A 14 7.28 -9.47 -8.00
C LEU A 14 8.39 -9.82 -7.02
N VAL A 15 8.58 -8.97 -6.00
CA VAL A 15 9.52 -9.22 -4.90
C VAL A 15 8.74 -9.73 -3.70
N LEU A 16 9.10 -10.93 -3.25
CA LEU A 16 8.58 -11.56 -2.05
C LEU A 16 9.55 -11.34 -0.88
N ASN A 17 8.97 -11.25 0.30
CA ASN A 17 9.71 -11.29 1.56
C ASN A 17 10.19 -12.72 1.86
N GLN A 18 11.04 -12.89 2.86
CA GLN A 18 11.53 -14.22 3.27
C GLN A 18 10.39 -15.22 3.56
N ASN A 19 9.28 -14.75 4.11
CA ASN A 19 8.07 -15.52 4.40
C ASN A 19 7.03 -15.56 3.25
N TYR A 20 7.46 -15.33 2.01
CA TYR A 20 6.62 -15.34 0.80
C TYR A 20 5.54 -14.24 0.73
N GLN A 21 5.49 -13.30 1.68
CA GLN A 21 4.58 -12.16 1.58
C GLN A 21 5.00 -11.21 0.46
N PRO A 22 4.07 -10.69 -0.36
CA PRO A 22 4.40 -9.74 -1.42
C PRO A 22 4.89 -8.41 -0.84
N LEU A 23 6.09 -7.99 -1.24
CA LEU A 23 6.69 -6.72 -0.83
C LEU A 23 6.30 -5.60 -1.80
N ASN A 24 6.76 -5.70 -3.04
CA ASN A 24 6.53 -4.73 -4.10
C ASN A 24 6.83 -5.35 -5.47
N ILE A 25 6.67 -4.55 -6.53
CA ILE A 25 7.08 -4.89 -7.90
C ILE A 25 8.32 -4.05 -8.21
N CYS A 26 9.33 -4.68 -8.81
CA CYS A 26 10.53 -4.02 -9.31
C CYS A 26 10.79 -4.38 -10.78
N SER A 27 11.79 -3.76 -11.42
CA SER A 27 12.21 -4.17 -12.77
C SER A 27 13.09 -5.42 -12.73
N ALA A 28 13.09 -6.19 -13.82
CA ALA A 28 13.97 -7.34 -13.98
C ALA A 28 15.45 -6.97 -13.79
N ARG A 29 15.88 -5.78 -14.23
CA ARG A 29 17.21 -5.23 -13.94
C ARG A 29 17.54 -5.30 -12.45
N ARG A 30 16.63 -4.79 -11.61
CA ARG A 30 16.82 -4.72 -10.17
C ARG A 30 16.77 -6.11 -9.55
N ALA A 31 15.88 -6.97 -10.02
CA ALA A 31 15.80 -8.36 -9.59
C ALA A 31 17.11 -9.11 -9.85
N LEU A 32 17.67 -9.01 -11.06
CA LEU A 32 18.96 -9.60 -11.42
C LEU A 32 20.10 -9.08 -10.52
N ILE A 33 20.14 -7.78 -10.23
CA ILE A 33 21.13 -7.20 -9.30
C ILE A 33 20.97 -7.77 -7.88
N LEU A 34 19.75 -7.99 -7.41
CA LEU A 34 19.50 -8.58 -6.09
C LEU A 34 19.98 -10.04 -6.04
N MET A 35 19.72 -10.82 -7.09
CA MET A 35 20.18 -12.20 -7.19
C MET A 35 21.71 -12.28 -7.29
N GLY A 36 22.32 -11.48 -8.17
CA GLY A 36 23.78 -11.45 -8.35
C GLY A 36 24.55 -10.97 -7.10
N ARG A 37 23.90 -10.22 -6.21
CA ARG A 37 24.45 -9.85 -4.89
C ARG A 37 24.16 -10.87 -3.79
N GLY A 38 23.58 -12.02 -4.11
CA GLY A 38 23.22 -13.06 -3.13
C GLY A 38 22.14 -12.62 -2.14
N LYS A 39 21.29 -11.65 -2.50
CA LYS A 39 20.22 -11.13 -1.62
C LYS A 39 18.86 -11.75 -1.86
N ALA A 40 18.68 -12.34 -3.05
CA ALA A 40 17.43 -12.91 -3.49
C ALA A 40 17.66 -14.17 -4.32
N GLU A 41 16.65 -15.03 -4.37
CA GLU A 41 16.57 -16.16 -5.31
C GLU A 41 15.39 -15.98 -6.26
N SER A 42 15.49 -16.58 -7.45
CA SER A 42 14.35 -16.70 -8.36
C SER A 42 13.42 -17.80 -7.86
N ILE A 43 12.13 -17.49 -7.76
CA ILE A 43 11.09 -18.48 -7.46
C ILE A 43 10.41 -18.92 -8.75
N ILE A 44 10.15 -17.97 -9.65
CA ILE A 44 9.52 -18.21 -10.95
C ILE A 44 10.27 -17.39 -11.99
N ASN A 45 10.64 -18.05 -13.08
CA ASN A 45 11.17 -17.39 -14.27
C ASN A 45 10.02 -16.95 -15.18
N GLY A 46 10.13 -15.76 -15.75
CA GLY A 46 9.25 -15.26 -16.79
C GLY A 46 9.65 -15.73 -18.18
N VAL A 47 9.06 -15.11 -19.19
CA VAL A 47 9.39 -15.38 -20.59
C VAL A 47 10.59 -14.55 -20.99
N GLY A 48 11.64 -15.24 -21.46
CA GLY A 48 12.84 -14.62 -22.04
C GLY A 48 14.08 -14.74 -21.16
N GLU A 49 15.18 -14.19 -21.69
CA GLU A 49 16.51 -14.27 -21.11
C GLU A 49 17.21 -12.92 -21.23
N VAL A 50 18.15 -12.66 -20.33
CA VAL A 50 19.09 -11.55 -20.40
C VAL A 50 20.47 -12.11 -20.70
N ARG A 51 21.10 -11.63 -21.76
CA ARG A 51 22.43 -12.10 -22.19
C ARG A 51 23.48 -11.08 -21.80
N SER A 52 24.57 -11.57 -21.25
CA SER A 52 25.83 -10.85 -21.09
C SER A 52 26.86 -11.37 -22.09
N VAL A 53 28.06 -10.79 -22.09
CA VAL A 53 29.15 -11.26 -22.96
C VAL A 53 29.58 -12.69 -22.60
N ALA A 54 29.53 -13.04 -21.31
CA ALA A 54 29.98 -14.34 -20.81
C ALA A 54 28.83 -15.36 -20.62
N ASP A 55 27.68 -14.89 -20.14
CA ASP A 55 26.63 -15.75 -19.60
C ASP A 55 25.21 -15.35 -20.04
N ILE A 56 24.29 -16.31 -19.94
CA ILE A 56 22.86 -16.14 -20.18
C ILE A 56 22.11 -16.31 -18.85
N PHE A 57 21.25 -15.35 -18.53
CA PHE A 57 20.46 -15.33 -17.31
C PHE A 57 18.97 -15.46 -17.65
N PRO A 58 18.23 -16.41 -17.07
CA PRO A 58 16.79 -16.46 -17.25
C PRO A 58 16.14 -15.21 -16.66
N LEU A 59 15.12 -14.68 -17.32
CA LEU A 59 14.41 -13.50 -16.84
C LEU A 59 13.54 -13.89 -15.65
N PRO A 60 13.74 -13.34 -14.44
CA PRO A 60 12.86 -13.66 -13.30
C PRO A 60 11.51 -12.96 -13.45
N SER A 61 10.42 -13.61 -13.02
CA SER A 61 9.09 -13.00 -12.86
C SER A 61 8.72 -12.84 -11.38
N VAL A 62 9.26 -13.70 -10.51
CA VAL A 62 9.11 -13.63 -9.06
C VAL A 62 10.44 -13.94 -8.37
N VAL A 63 10.88 -13.07 -7.48
CA VAL A 63 12.06 -13.28 -6.64
C VAL A 63 11.71 -13.21 -5.16
N ARG A 64 12.45 -13.93 -4.32
CA ARG A 64 12.30 -13.93 -2.86
C ARG A 64 13.57 -13.46 -2.18
N LEU A 65 13.44 -12.55 -1.23
CA LEU A 65 14.57 -12.11 -0.40
C LEU A 65 14.94 -13.17 0.64
N PHE A 66 16.24 -13.32 0.89
CA PHE A 66 16.73 -14.23 1.94
C PHE A 66 16.53 -13.70 3.37
N TYR A 67 16.18 -12.43 3.52
CA TYR A 67 16.00 -11.78 4.82
C TYR A 67 14.64 -11.11 4.93
N MET A 68 14.14 -11.05 6.17
CA MET A 68 12.86 -10.43 6.47
C MET A 68 12.95 -8.90 6.41
N VAL A 69 12.24 -8.30 5.46
CA VAL A 69 11.99 -6.85 5.42
C VAL A 69 10.76 -6.55 6.27
N LYS A 70 10.93 -5.79 7.36
CA LYS A 70 9.81 -5.29 8.16
C LYS A 70 9.13 -4.14 7.41
N LYS A 71 7.92 -4.36 6.90
CA LYS A 71 7.09 -3.25 6.40
C LYS A 71 6.72 -2.35 7.59
N PRO A 72 7.04 -1.05 7.55
CA PRO A 72 6.56 -0.13 8.56
C PRO A 72 5.03 -0.19 8.60
N LEU A 73 4.45 -0.28 9.79
CA LEU A 73 3.01 -0.13 9.96
C LEU A 73 2.65 1.31 9.56
N VAL A 74 2.15 1.49 8.34
CA VAL A 74 1.64 2.79 7.89
C VAL A 74 0.35 3.05 8.64
N ARG A 75 0.44 3.69 9.81
CA ARG A 75 -0.73 4.24 10.50
C ARG A 75 -1.31 5.31 9.57
N ARG A 76 -2.49 5.04 8.99
CA ARG A 76 -3.18 6.04 8.16
C ARG A 76 -3.41 7.29 9.01
N LYS A 77 -2.88 8.42 8.56
CA LYS A 77 -3.18 9.73 9.15
C LYS A 77 -4.69 9.92 9.12
N LEU A 78 -5.24 10.50 10.19
CA LEU A 78 -6.66 10.80 10.25
C LEU A 78 -6.99 11.83 9.16
N SER A 79 -7.76 11.40 8.17
CA SER A 79 -8.29 12.26 7.11
C SER A 79 -9.81 12.17 7.14
N ARG A 80 -10.48 13.26 6.74
CA ARG A 80 -11.94 13.31 6.67
C ARG A 80 -12.52 12.18 5.82
N GLN A 81 -11.88 11.85 4.70
CA GLN A 81 -12.32 10.76 3.84
C GLN A 81 -12.15 9.39 4.53
N ALA A 82 -10.99 9.15 5.17
CA ALA A 82 -10.76 7.89 5.88
C ALA A 82 -11.70 7.72 7.08
N LEU A 83 -12.05 8.81 7.77
CA LEU A 83 -13.06 8.83 8.82
C LEU A 83 -14.44 8.41 8.28
N PHE A 84 -14.87 8.98 7.16
CA PHE A 84 -16.16 8.65 6.58
C PHE A 84 -16.23 7.22 6.05
N TYR A 85 -15.14 6.69 5.50
CA TYR A 85 -15.06 5.27 5.15
C TYR A 85 -15.15 4.37 6.38
N ARG A 86 -14.45 4.70 7.47
CA ARG A 86 -14.54 3.95 8.74
C ARG A 86 -15.99 3.89 9.24
N ASP A 87 -16.67 5.03 9.18
CA ASP A 87 -18.03 5.19 9.69
C ASP A 87 -19.11 4.84 8.65
N ASN A 88 -18.73 4.17 7.55
CA ASN A 88 -19.59 3.75 6.45
C ASN A 88 -20.51 4.86 5.90
N PHE A 89 -20.03 6.10 5.85
CA PHE A 89 -20.81 7.29 5.46
C PHE A 89 -22.13 7.43 6.25
N THR A 90 -22.13 7.04 7.53
CA THR A 90 -23.26 7.19 8.45
C THR A 90 -22.93 8.16 9.57
N CYS A 91 -23.94 8.83 10.12
CA CYS A 91 -23.78 9.61 11.34
C CYS A 91 -23.67 8.69 12.56
N GLN A 92 -22.60 8.78 13.34
CA GLN A 92 -22.39 7.93 14.53
C GLN A 92 -23.38 8.22 15.67
N TYR A 93 -24.05 9.38 15.66
CA TYR A 93 -25.02 9.73 16.70
C TYR A 93 -26.44 9.26 16.40
N CYS A 94 -26.86 9.20 15.13
CA CYS A 94 -28.24 8.87 14.76
C CYS A 94 -28.37 7.70 13.78
N GLY A 95 -27.26 7.10 13.36
CA GLY A 95 -27.21 5.96 12.45
C GLY A 95 -27.59 6.25 10.99
N LYS A 96 -28.04 7.48 10.66
CA LYS A 96 -28.50 7.80 9.31
C LYS A 96 -27.33 8.00 8.34
N GLY A 97 -27.37 7.28 7.22
CA GLY A 97 -26.52 7.54 6.05
C GLY A 97 -26.89 8.86 5.38
N THR A 98 -25.91 9.74 5.15
CA THR A 98 -26.16 11.01 4.45
C THR A 98 -24.94 11.46 3.66
N LYS A 99 -25.18 12.19 2.55
CA LYS A 99 -24.11 12.81 1.77
C LYS A 99 -23.47 14.00 2.51
N LYS A 100 -24.19 14.63 3.45
CA LYS A 100 -23.74 15.81 4.19
C LYS A 100 -23.28 15.44 5.60
N LEU A 101 -22.12 14.79 5.67
CA LEU A 101 -21.44 14.50 6.95
C LEU A 101 -20.43 15.59 7.28
N THR A 102 -20.23 15.77 8.57
CA THR A 102 -19.24 16.64 9.19
C THR A 102 -18.38 15.81 10.12
N VAL A 103 -17.22 16.36 10.48
CA VAL A 103 -16.29 15.76 11.43
C VAL A 103 -16.60 16.37 12.79
N ASP A 104 -16.87 15.56 13.79
CA ASP A 104 -17.13 16.01 15.16
C ASP A 104 -16.16 15.36 16.16
N HIS A 105 -15.83 16.10 17.22
CA HIS A 105 -15.01 15.60 18.32
C HIS A 105 -15.90 15.18 19.48
N ILE A 106 -15.88 13.90 19.88
CA ILE A 106 -16.69 13.39 21.00
C ILE A 106 -16.45 14.24 22.25
N GLN A 107 -15.19 14.41 22.65
CA GLN A 107 -14.76 15.45 23.59
C GLN A 107 -14.42 16.72 22.82
N PRO A 108 -15.10 17.86 23.08
CA PRO A 108 -14.82 19.12 22.39
C PRO A 108 -13.36 19.58 22.58
N ARG A 109 -12.80 20.24 21.55
CA ARG A 109 -11.44 20.79 21.60
C ARG A 109 -11.24 21.79 22.74
N CYS A 110 -12.25 22.62 23.03
CA CYS A 110 -12.21 23.57 24.15
C CYS A 110 -12.11 22.88 25.52
N LYS A 111 -12.53 21.62 25.63
CA LYS A 111 -12.39 20.78 26.84
C LYS A 111 -11.16 19.85 26.78
N GLY A 112 -10.19 20.14 25.91
CA GLY A 112 -8.96 19.34 25.78
C GLY A 112 -9.08 18.12 24.86
N GLY A 113 -10.17 17.96 24.13
CA GLY A 113 -10.34 16.83 23.20
C GLY A 113 -9.31 16.85 22.07
N LYS A 114 -8.59 15.73 21.90
CA LYS A 114 -7.55 15.57 20.86
C LYS A 114 -8.17 15.21 19.51
N HIS A 115 -7.50 15.57 18.42
CA HIS A 115 -7.92 15.18 17.07
C HIS A 115 -7.32 13.80 16.71
N THR A 116 -7.85 12.74 17.34
CA THR A 116 -7.41 11.35 17.15
C THR A 116 -8.56 10.46 16.69
N TRP A 117 -8.24 9.26 16.21
CA TRP A 117 -9.23 8.31 15.71
C TRP A 117 -10.29 7.95 16.76
N GLU A 118 -9.90 7.93 18.02
CA GLU A 118 -10.75 7.55 19.15
C GLU A 118 -11.68 8.69 19.58
N ASN A 119 -11.35 9.94 19.25
CA ASN A 119 -12.12 11.11 19.66
C ASN A 119 -12.85 11.81 18.50
N VAL A 120 -12.67 11.35 17.26
CA VAL A 120 -13.26 11.98 16.07
C VAL A 120 -14.22 11.01 15.39
N VAL A 121 -15.41 11.50 15.02
CA VAL A 121 -16.51 10.73 14.41
C VAL A 121 -17.19 11.49 13.29
N SER A 122 -17.84 10.77 12.37
CA SER A 122 -18.77 11.37 11.41
C SER A 122 -20.10 11.74 12.07
N ALA A 123 -20.55 12.97 11.86
CA ALA A 123 -21.83 13.47 12.36
C ALA A 123 -22.59 14.19 11.25
N CYS A 124 -23.91 13.99 11.16
CA CYS A 124 -24.74 14.84 10.29
C CYS A 124 -24.84 16.25 10.88
N SER A 125 -25.07 17.27 10.04
CA SER A 125 -25.13 18.67 10.50
C SER A 125 -26.13 18.89 11.65
N LYS A 126 -27.28 18.20 11.63
CA LYS A 126 -28.30 18.28 12.69
C LYS A 126 -27.77 17.78 14.04
N CYS A 127 -27.13 16.61 14.07
CA CYS A 127 -26.57 16.06 15.30
C CYS A 127 -25.37 16.88 15.78
N ASN A 128 -24.51 17.30 14.85
CA ASN A 128 -23.32 18.08 15.19
C ASN A 128 -23.67 19.45 15.80
N HIS A 129 -24.70 20.13 15.29
CA HIS A 129 -25.15 21.41 15.86
C HIS A 129 -25.92 21.28 17.19
N LYS A 130 -26.46 20.10 17.49
CA LYS A 130 -27.22 19.87 18.74
C LYS A 130 -26.29 19.63 19.94
N LYS A 131 -25.07 19.17 19.68
CA LYS A 131 -24.04 18.87 20.68
C LYS A 131 -23.34 20.13 21.17
#